data_AF-A0A560FRB9-F1
#
_entry.id   AF-A0A560FRB9-F1
#
_cell.length_a   1.000
_cell.length_b   1.000
_cell.length_c   1.000
_cell.angle_alpha   90.00
_cell.angle_beta   90.00
_cell.angle_gamma   90.00
#
_symmetry.space_group_name_H-M   'P 1'
#
loop_
_entity.id
_entity.type
_entity.pdbx_description
1 polymer ?
#
loop_
_entity_poly.entity_id
_entity_poly.type
_entity_poly.pdbx_seq_one_letter_code
_entity_poly.pdbx_strand_id
1 'polypeptide(L)' 'MTILPFDHLTPEERLTLIGELWDSLDQRDIPLSDAQRVELERRIAEVDAGTVEMIPWEVVQAKLRARRR' A
#
# COMPACT_ATOMS: atom_id res chain seq x y z
N MET A 1 -3.18 -19.41 -10.56
CA MET A 1 -2.31 -18.60 -9.69
C MET A 1 -0.93 -19.21 -9.74
N THR A 2 0.03 -18.53 -10.36
CA THR A 2 1.39 -19.06 -10.52
C THR A 2 2.16 -18.81 -9.24
N ILE A 3 2.71 -19.86 -8.63
CA ILE A 3 3.62 -19.71 -7.49
C ILE A 3 5.01 -19.48 -8.09
N LEU A 4 5.57 -18.29 -7.85
CA LEU A 4 6.97 -18.01 -8.17
C LEU A 4 7.84 -18.59 -7.04
N PRO A 5 8.82 -19.47 -7.35
CA PRO A 5 9.65 -20.08 -6.32
C PRO A 5 10.70 -19.10 -5.81
N PHE A 6 10.68 -18.79 -4.50
CA PHE A 6 11.65 -17.94 -3.79
C PHE A 6 12.27 -18.63 -2.57
N ASP A 7 12.06 -19.95 -2.46
CA ASP A 7 12.55 -20.81 -1.38
C ASP A 7 14.08 -20.83 -1.27
N HIS A 8 14.78 -20.63 -2.38
CA HIS A 8 16.24 -20.50 -2.45
C HIS A 8 16.79 -19.16 -1.91
N LEU A 9 15.95 -18.14 -1.73
CA LEU A 9 16.36 -16.83 -1.19
C LEU A 9 16.26 -16.80 0.33
N THR A 10 17.29 -16.24 0.96
CA THR A 10 17.28 -15.83 2.37
C THR A 10 16.20 -14.75 2.62
N PRO A 11 15.75 -14.55 3.88
CA PRO A 11 14.81 -13.48 4.20
C PRO A 11 15.28 -12.09 3.76
N GLU A 12 16.57 -11.80 3.89
CA GLU A 12 17.20 -10.55 3.48
C GLU A 12 17.17 -10.38 1.96
N GLU A 13 17.54 -11.42 1.19
CA GLU A 13 17.47 -11.39 -0.27
C GLU A 13 16.03 -11.23 -0.77
N ARG A 14 15.06 -11.83 -0.08
CA ARG A 14 13.64 -11.62 -0.39
C ARG A 14 13.22 -10.18 -0.17
N LEU A 15 13.70 -9.55 0.90
CA LEU A 15 13.39 -8.15 1.16
C LEU A 15 14.00 -7.23 0.10
N THR A 16 15.25 -7.50 -0.30
CA THR A 16 15.90 -6.79 -1.42
C THR A 16 15.10 -6.96 -2.71
N LEU A 17 14.70 -8.20 -3.04
CA LEU A 17 13.91 -8.48 -4.23
C LEU A 17 12.54 -7.79 -4.20
N ILE A 18 11.88 -7.70 -3.04
CA ILE A 18 10.63 -6.93 -2.91
C ILE A 18 10.87 -5.46 -3.29
N GLY A 19 11.97 -4.86 -2.83
CA GLY A 19 12.36 -3.50 -3.20
C GLY A 19 12.59 -3.35 -4.70
N GLU A 20 13.42 -4.22 -5.29
CA GLU A 20 13.72 -4.18 -6.73
C GLU A 20 12.47 -4.38 -7.59
N LEU A 21 11.61 -5.32 -7.23
CA LEU A 21 10.34 -5.53 -7.92
C LEU A 21 9.43 -4.31 -7.79
N TRP A 22 9.38 -3.69 -6.61
CA TRP A 22 8.59 -2.47 -6.40
C TRP A 22 9.09 -1.32 -7.27
N ASP A 23 10.40 -1.11 -7.31
CA ASP A 23 11.04 -0.07 -8.12
C ASP A 23 10.93 -0.32 -9.64
N SER A 24 10.71 -1.59 -10.03
CA SER A 24 10.51 -1.97 -11.44
C SER A 24 9.12 -1.63 -11.99
N LEU A 25 8.15 -1.27 -11.14
CA LEU A 25 6.77 -1.01 -11.53
C LEU A 25 6.52 0.49 -11.79
N ASP A 26 5.93 0.80 -12.94
CA ASP A 26 5.40 2.13 -13.23
C ASP A 26 3.90 2.22 -12.90
N GLN A 27 3.41 3.43 -12.61
CA GLN A 27 1.97 3.69 -12.46
C GLN A 27 1.14 3.27 -13.69
N ARG A 28 1.78 3.22 -14.86
CA ARG A 28 1.15 2.80 -16.12
C ARG A 28 0.92 1.30 -16.19
N ASP A 29 1.68 0.50 -15.45
CA ASP A 29 1.54 -0.95 -15.42
C ASP A 29 0.31 -1.37 -14.61
N ILE A 30 -0.10 -0.53 -13.65
CA ILE A 30 -1.25 -0.76 -12.77
C ILE A 30 -2.08 0.53 -12.68
N PRO A 31 -2.80 0.90 -13.75
CA PRO A 31 -3.56 2.14 -13.77
C PRO A 31 -4.73 2.08 -12.78
N LEU A 32 -4.92 3.16 -12.03
CA LEU A 32 -6.12 3.32 -11.21
C LEU A 32 -7.35 3.47 -12.09
N SER A 33 -8.47 2.87 -11.66
CA SER A 33 -9.78 3.21 -12.22
C SER A 33 -10.11 4.67 -11.95
N ASP A 34 -10.96 5.26 -12.79
CA ASP A 34 -11.37 6.65 -12.63
C ASP A 34 -12.04 6.89 -11.27
N ALA A 35 -12.86 5.94 -10.80
CA ALA A 35 -13.48 6.01 -9.49
C ALA A 35 -12.44 6.04 -8.34
N GLN A 36 -11.36 5.27 -8.45
CA GLN A 36 -10.27 5.30 -7.46
C GLN A 36 -9.50 6.62 -7.51
N ARG A 37 -9.22 7.14 -8.71
CA ARG A 37 -8.53 8.43 -8.88
C ARG A 37 -9.32 9.57 -8.24
N VAL A 38 -10.62 9.66 -8.56
CA VAL A 38 -11.53 10.67 -8.00
C VAL A 38 -11.59 10.60 -6.48
N GLU A 39 -11.67 9.38 -5.92
CA GLU A 39 -11.73 9.23 -4.46
C GLU A 39 -10.41 9.63 -3.78
N LEU A 40 -9.26 9.32 -4.37
CA LEU A 40 -7.97 9.74 -3.84
C LEU A 40 -7.81 11.27 -3.89
N GLU A 41 -8.15 11.89 -5.03
CA GLU A 41 -8.14 13.34 -5.18
C GLU A 41 -9.03 14.03 -4.14
N ARG A 42 -10.25 13.53 -3.94
CA ARG A 42 -11.17 14.03 -2.90
C ARG A 42 -10.56 13.95 -1.50
N ARG A 43 -9.96 12.81 -1.14
CA ARG A 43 -9.35 12.61 0.20
C ARG A 43 -8.14 13.50 0.43
N ILE A 44 -7.29 13.67 -0.59
CA ILE A 44 -6.12 14.55 -0.50
C ILE A 44 -6.60 15.99 -0.27
N ALA A 45 -7.59 16.45 -1.03
CA ALA A 45 -8.16 17.79 -0.86
C ALA A 45 -8.77 18.01 0.53
N GLU A 46 -9.43 17.00 1.12
CA GLU A 46 -9.96 17.09 2.49
C GLU A 46 -8.86 17.19 3.56
N VAL A 47 -7.76 16.44 3.38
CA VAL A 47 -6.58 16.54 4.24
C VAL A 47 -5.96 17.92 4.13
N ASP A 48 -5.74 18.42 2.92
CA ASP A 48 -5.15 19.74 2.66
C ASP A 48 -6.02 20.88 3.19
N ALA A 49 -7.34 20.74 3.08
CA ALA A 49 -8.31 21.69 3.62
C ALA A 49 -8.48 21.59 5.15
N GLY A 50 -7.91 20.57 5.80
CA GLY A 50 -8.07 20.32 7.23
C GLY A 50 -9.51 19.95 7.63
N THR A 51 -10.31 19.45 6.70
CA THR A 51 -11.72 19.10 6.92
C THR A 51 -11.91 17.67 7.44
N VAL A 52 -10.81 16.92 7.57
CA VAL A 52 -10.79 15.54 8.05
C VAL A 52 -9.94 15.39 9.31
N GLU A 53 -10.43 14.60 10.25
CA GLU A 53 -9.66 14.20 11.43
C GLU A 53 -8.69 13.07 11.07
N MET A 54 -7.39 13.36 11.11
CA MET A 54 -6.36 12.35 10.95
C MET A 54 -6.12 11.61 12.27
N ILE A 55 -5.94 10.29 12.18
CA ILE A 55 -5.55 9.46 13.33
C ILE A 55 -4.11 8.97 13.16
N PRO A 56 -3.33 8.86 14.25
CA PRO A 56 -1.99 8.27 14.19
C PRO A 56 -2.01 6.85 13.64
N TRP A 57 -0.94 6.47 12.95
CA TRP A 57 -0.78 5.13 12.38
C TRP A 57 -0.92 4.02 13.43
N GLU A 58 -0.44 4.26 14.65
CA GLU A 58 -0.50 3.33 15.77
C GLU A 58 -1.95 2.98 16.12
N VAL A 59 -2.87 3.94 16.00
CA VAL A 59 -4.31 3.74 16.22
C VAL A 59 -4.91 2.86 15.12
N VAL A 60 -4.54 3.11 13.86
CA VAL A 60 -4.99 2.27 12.72
C VAL A 60 -4.48 0.84 12.88
N GLN A 61 -3.19 0.70 13.18
CA GLN A 61 -2.54 -0.59 13.37
C GLN A 61 -3.21 -1.39 14.51
N ALA A 62 -3.49 -0.74 15.65
CA ALA A 62 -4.18 -1.37 16.77
C ALA A 62 -5.57 -1.88 16.37
N LYS A 63 -6.36 -1.06 15.66
CA LYS A 63 -7.69 -1.44 15.14
C LYS A 63 -7.61 -2.65 14.20
N LEU A 64 -6.64 -2.68 13.28
CA LEU A 64 -6.46 -3.80 12.35
C LEU A 64 -6.08 -5.10 13.05
N ARG A 65 -5.20 -5.03 14.06
CA ARG A 65 -4.82 -6.20 14.86
C ARG A 65 -5.99 -6.74 15.69
N ALA A 66 -6.83 -5.85 16.23
CA ALA A 66 -8.02 -6.24 16.97
C ALA A 66 -9.05 -6.98 16.10
N ARG A 67 -9.19 -6.62 14.82
CA ARG A 67 -10.13 -7.28 13.87
C ARG A 67 -9.70 -8.68 13.43
N ARG A 68 -8.44 -9.06 13.64
CA ARG A 68 -7.90 -10.39 13.27
C ARG A 68 -7.96 -11.41 14.42
N ARG A 69 -8.49 -11.02 15.57
CA ARG A 69 -8.76 -11.91 16.72
C ARG A 69 -10.23 -12.28 16.74
#